data_AF-A0A929W2N4-F1
#
_entry.id   AF-A0A929W2N4-F1
#
_cell.length_a   1.000
_cell.length_b   1.000
_cell.length_c   1.000
_cell.angle_alpha   90.00
_cell.angle_beta   90.00
_cell.angle_gamma   90.00
#
_symmetry.space_group_name_H-M   'P 1'
#
loop_
_entity.id
_entity.type
_entity.pdbx_description
1 polymer ?
#
loop_
_entity_poly.entity_id
_entity_poly.type
_entity_poly.pdbx_seq_one_letter_code
_entity_poly.pdbx_strand_id
1 'polypeptide(L)'
;MRPNRNDRKQPTKPQYRVNEQIRVREVRIVQDDAESTVMPTRDALRLAQQKGVDLVEISPNAQPPVCRLIDYSKFLYQQKKKQKELKAKQVKVEIKEIRFGPQTDDHDYNFKLKHAKGFLSEGDKVKAYVFFRGRSILFKEQGEVLLLRFANDLEDYGKVESMPVLEGKRMTMYLAPKKAPVKKEKEALPEAPQNEGETATEEQPAPAKKAPQVKERREYTGPKVEGEDF
;
A
#
# COMPACT_ATOMS: atom_id res chain seq x y z
N MET A 1 0.44 15.89 -27.27
CA MET A 1 0.39 14.45 -26.87
C MET A 1 -1.07 13.99 -26.99
N ARG A 2 -1.43 13.16 -27.96
CA ARG A 2 -2.79 12.59 -28.05
C ARG A 2 -2.84 11.33 -27.16
N PRO A 3 -3.85 11.15 -26.29
CA PRO A 3 -3.94 9.95 -25.47
C PRO A 3 -4.10 8.72 -26.37
N ASN A 4 -3.28 7.71 -26.12
CA ASN A 4 -3.24 6.45 -26.85
C ASN A 4 -4.62 5.77 -26.80
N ARG A 5 -5.25 5.56 -27.96
CA ARG A 5 -6.64 5.09 -28.10
C ARG A 5 -6.80 3.58 -27.89
N ASN A 6 -5.76 2.89 -27.40
CA ASN A 6 -5.65 1.44 -27.44
C ASN A 6 -5.79 0.72 -26.09
N ASP A 7 -6.35 1.36 -25.07
CA ASP A 7 -6.86 0.68 -23.85
C ASP A 7 -8.19 -0.05 -24.13
N ARG A 8 -8.27 -0.79 -25.24
CA ARG A 8 -9.27 -1.85 -25.39
C ARG A 8 -8.89 -2.93 -24.37
N LYS A 9 -9.46 -2.86 -23.17
CA LYS A 9 -9.48 -3.95 -22.19
C LYS A 9 -9.75 -5.23 -22.96
N GLN A 10 -8.72 -6.05 -23.14
CA GLN A 10 -8.92 -7.39 -23.69
C GLN A 10 -9.95 -8.08 -22.80
N PRO A 11 -10.94 -8.79 -23.37
CA PRO A 11 -11.91 -9.52 -22.57
C PRO A 11 -11.11 -10.46 -21.67
N THR A 12 -11.21 -10.23 -20.36
CA THR A 12 -10.56 -11.04 -19.35
C THR A 12 -11.03 -12.47 -19.57
N LYS A 13 -10.11 -13.36 -19.97
CA LYS A 13 -10.42 -14.79 -20.14
C LYS A 13 -11.15 -15.27 -18.87
N PRO A 14 -12.25 -16.03 -19.00
CA PRO A 14 -12.95 -16.56 -17.83
C PRO A 14 -11.96 -17.41 -17.02
N GLN A 15 -11.79 -17.05 -15.74
CA GLN A 15 -10.74 -17.58 -14.89
C GLN A 15 -10.99 -19.03 -14.45
N TYR A 16 -12.25 -19.49 -14.50
CA TYR A 16 -12.68 -20.83 -14.12
C TYR A 16 -13.65 -21.39 -15.16
N ARG A 17 -13.61 -22.71 -15.40
CA ARG A 17 -14.61 -23.41 -16.21
C ARG A 17 -15.79 -23.78 -15.31
N VAL A 18 -17.01 -23.62 -15.84
CA VAL A 18 -18.24 -23.90 -15.09
C VAL A 18 -19.17 -24.81 -15.87
N ASN A 19 -19.88 -25.69 -15.15
CA ASN A 19 -20.93 -26.55 -15.66
C ASN A 19 -20.49 -27.30 -16.94
N GLU A 20 -21.18 -27.08 -18.06
CA GLU A 20 -20.94 -27.73 -19.35
C GLU A 20 -19.59 -27.39 -20.00
N GLN A 21 -18.88 -26.39 -19.49
CA GLN A 21 -17.52 -26.08 -19.94
C GLN A 21 -16.51 -27.14 -19.48
N ILE A 22 -16.87 -27.96 -18.49
CA ILE A 22 -16.05 -29.04 -17.95
C ILE A 22 -16.25 -30.28 -18.83
N ARG A 23 -15.21 -30.63 -19.61
CA ARG A 23 -15.27 -31.70 -20.63
C ARG A 23 -14.64 -33.03 -20.20
N VAL A 24 -14.16 -33.11 -18.96
CA VAL A 24 -13.53 -34.33 -18.43
C VAL A 24 -14.57 -35.39 -18.06
N ARG A 25 -14.15 -36.66 -18.00
CA ARG A 25 -15.05 -37.79 -17.70
C ARG A 25 -15.39 -37.89 -16.22
N GLU A 26 -14.41 -37.67 -15.36
CA GLU A 26 -14.50 -37.79 -13.91
C GLU A 26 -13.95 -36.53 -13.24
N VAL A 27 -14.55 -36.16 -12.12
CA VAL A 27 -14.18 -35.00 -11.32
C VAL A 27 -14.13 -35.37 -9.84
N ARG A 28 -13.21 -34.75 -9.11
CA ARG A 28 -13.18 -34.81 -7.65
C ARG A 28 -13.99 -33.65 -7.10
N ILE A 29 -15.09 -33.94 -6.42
CA ILE A 29 -15.91 -32.95 -5.75
C ILE A 29 -15.39 -32.73 -4.34
N VAL A 30 -15.10 -31.47 -4.01
CA VAL A 30 -14.77 -31.03 -2.66
C VAL A 30 -15.93 -30.19 -2.14
N GLN A 31 -16.38 -30.45 -0.91
CA GLN A 31 -17.29 -29.58 -0.18
C GLN A 31 -16.54 -29.00 1.03
N ASP A 32 -17.02 -27.90 1.61
CA ASP A 32 -16.31 -27.20 2.69
C ASP A 32 -16.06 -28.08 3.93
N ASP A 33 -17.01 -28.96 4.26
CA ASP A 33 -16.99 -29.75 5.50
C ASP A 33 -17.13 -31.27 5.25
N ALA A 34 -16.94 -31.74 4.02
CA ALA A 34 -17.11 -33.16 3.68
C ALA A 34 -15.90 -33.75 2.94
N GLU A 35 -15.78 -35.08 3.02
CA GLU A 35 -14.74 -35.84 2.33
C GLU A 35 -14.83 -35.67 0.81
N SER A 36 -13.66 -35.53 0.18
CA SER A 36 -13.59 -35.37 -1.27
C SER A 36 -13.99 -36.67 -1.96
N THR A 37 -15.05 -36.62 -2.77
CA THR A 37 -15.55 -37.79 -3.49
C THR A 37 -15.26 -37.66 -4.98
N VAL A 38 -14.75 -38.72 -5.60
CA VAL A 38 -14.57 -38.79 -7.06
C VAL A 38 -15.86 -39.35 -7.67
N MET A 39 -16.38 -38.66 -8.69
CA MET A 39 -17.58 -39.11 -9.40
C MET A 39 -17.55 -38.70 -10.87
N PRO A 40 -18.36 -39.34 -11.74
CA PRO A 40 -18.53 -38.91 -13.11
C PRO A 40 -19.03 -37.47 -13.20
N THR A 41 -18.55 -36.71 -14.18
CA THR A 41 -18.93 -35.30 -14.38
C THR A 41 -20.46 -35.14 -14.55
N ARG A 42 -21.12 -36.11 -15.18
CA ARG A 42 -22.57 -36.12 -15.37
C ARG A 42 -23.33 -36.14 -14.04
N ASP A 43 -22.87 -36.94 -13.09
CA ASP A 43 -23.50 -37.06 -11.77
C ASP A 43 -23.23 -35.79 -10.94
N ALA A 44 -22.02 -35.24 -11.05
CA ALA A 44 -21.68 -33.95 -10.44
C ALA A 44 -22.55 -32.80 -10.97
N LEU A 45 -22.82 -32.75 -12.28
CA LEU A 45 -23.71 -31.76 -12.88
C LEU A 45 -25.17 -31.92 -12.40
N ARG A 46 -25.66 -33.16 -12.31
CA ARG A 46 -27.00 -33.44 -11.75
C ARG A 46 -27.08 -33.00 -10.29
N LEU A 47 -26.05 -33.26 -9.49
CA LEU A 47 -25.98 -32.85 -8.10
C LEU A 47 -25.97 -31.32 -7.96
N ALA A 48 -25.28 -30.62 -8.86
CA ALA A 48 -25.29 -29.15 -8.93
C ALA A 48 -26.70 -28.62 -9.22
N GLN A 49 -27.38 -29.18 -10.22
CA GLN A 49 -28.76 -28.82 -10.59
C GLN A 49 -29.75 -29.07 -9.44
N GLN A 50 -29.67 -30.22 -8.76
CA GLN A 50 -30.53 -30.55 -7.62
C GLN A 50 -30.37 -29.56 -6.47
N LYS A 51 -29.15 -29.07 -6.24
CA LYS A 51 -28.85 -28.10 -5.19
C LYS A 51 -29.06 -26.64 -5.65
N GLY A 52 -29.37 -26.41 -6.92
CA GLY A 52 -29.50 -25.07 -7.49
C GLY A 52 -28.20 -24.26 -7.48
N VAL A 53 -27.04 -24.94 -7.57
CA VAL A 53 -25.70 -24.31 -7.59
C VAL A 53 -24.94 -24.69 -8.85
N ASP A 54 -23.80 -24.04 -9.08
CA ASP A 54 -22.93 -24.34 -10.22
C ASP A 54 -21.82 -25.33 -9.85
N LEU A 55 -21.42 -26.14 -10.82
CA LEU A 55 -20.20 -26.92 -10.76
C LEU A 55 -19.04 -26.08 -11.28
N VAL A 56 -18.15 -25.65 -10.39
CA VAL A 56 -17.00 -24.80 -10.73
C VAL A 56 -15.70 -25.61 -10.65
N GLU A 57 -14.94 -25.65 -11.73
CA GLU A 57 -13.61 -26.27 -11.78
C GLU A 57 -12.58 -25.34 -11.11
N ILE A 58 -12.04 -25.74 -9.95
CA ILE A 58 -11.09 -24.92 -9.16
C ILE A 58 -9.64 -25.23 -9.55
N SER A 59 -9.31 -26.52 -9.73
CA SER A 59 -7.96 -26.95 -10.11
C SER A 59 -8.02 -27.91 -11.30
N PRO A 60 -7.71 -27.43 -12.52
CA PRO A 60 -7.70 -28.27 -13.71
C PRO A 60 -6.45 -29.18 -13.79
N ASN A 61 -5.40 -28.87 -13.02
CA ASN A 61 -4.11 -29.59 -13.09
C ASN A 61 -4.09 -30.91 -12.31
N ALA A 62 -5.12 -31.18 -11.48
CA ALA A 62 -5.21 -32.41 -10.71
C ALA A 62 -5.79 -33.56 -11.56
N GLN A 63 -5.40 -34.81 -11.25
CA GLN A 63 -5.98 -36.02 -11.83
C GLN A 63 -6.72 -36.83 -10.74
N PRO A 64 -8.05 -36.96 -10.78
CA PRO A 64 -9.02 -36.19 -11.60
C PRO A 64 -9.12 -34.70 -11.18
N PRO A 65 -9.59 -33.80 -12.07
CA PRO A 65 -9.72 -32.37 -11.78
C PRO A 65 -10.60 -32.07 -10.58
N VAL A 66 -10.24 -31.04 -9.80
CA VAL A 66 -10.95 -30.69 -8.57
C VAL A 66 -12.03 -29.66 -8.89
N CYS A 67 -13.28 -30.04 -8.65
CA CYS A 67 -14.46 -29.22 -8.81
C CYS A 67 -15.15 -28.98 -7.46
N ARG A 68 -15.90 -27.89 -7.39
CA ARG A 68 -16.62 -27.47 -6.18
C ARG A 68 -18.03 -27.03 -6.56
N LEU A 69 -19.00 -27.40 -5.73
CA LEU A 69 -20.42 -27.03 -5.91
C LEU A 69 -20.70 -25.72 -5.17
N ILE A 70 -20.78 -24.61 -5.90
CA ILE A 70 -20.95 -23.27 -5.35
C ILE A 70 -21.69 -22.37 -6.34
N ASP A 71 -22.36 -21.33 -5.84
CA ASP A 71 -22.83 -20.23 -6.69
C ASP A 71 -21.63 -19.48 -7.30
N TYR A 72 -21.52 -19.50 -8.63
CA TYR A 72 -20.40 -18.90 -9.35
C TYR A 72 -20.32 -17.38 -9.15
N SER A 73 -21.46 -16.69 -9.12
CA SER A 73 -21.51 -15.23 -8.96
C SER A 73 -21.03 -14.81 -7.58
N LYS A 74 -21.49 -15.52 -6.55
CA LYS A 74 -21.06 -15.30 -5.16
C LYS A 74 -19.58 -15.61 -4.97
N PHE A 75 -19.09 -16.70 -5.58
CA PHE A 75 -17.67 -17.06 -5.56
C PHE A 75 -16.78 -15.99 -6.18
N LEU A 76 -17.13 -15.49 -7.37
CA LEU A 76 -16.37 -14.41 -8.03
C LEU A 76 -16.35 -13.13 -7.19
N TYR A 77 -17.46 -12.79 -6.52
CA TYR A 77 -17.52 -11.64 -5.63
C TYR A 77 -16.58 -11.81 -4.43
N GLN A 78 -16.66 -12.95 -3.73
CA GLN A 78 -15.81 -13.24 -2.58
C GLN A 78 -14.33 -13.29 -2.97
N GLN A 79 -14.00 -13.87 -4.12
CA GLN A 79 -12.64 -13.92 -4.64
C GLN A 79 -12.11 -12.51 -4.95
N LYS A 80 -12.91 -11.67 -5.61
CA LYS A 80 -12.54 -10.26 -5.87
C LYS A 80 -12.38 -9.48 -4.57
N LYS A 81 -13.25 -9.69 -3.58
CA LYS A 81 -13.16 -9.06 -2.26
C LYS A 81 -11.87 -9.49 -1.55
N LYS A 82 -11.61 -10.79 -1.46
CA LYS A 82 -10.37 -11.34 -0.88
C LYS A 82 -9.12 -10.84 -1.61
N GLN A 83 -9.12 -10.81 -2.94
CA GLN A 83 -7.99 -10.27 -3.71
C GLN A 83 -7.79 -8.76 -3.44
N LYS A 84 -8.85 -7.97 -3.32
CA LYS A 84 -8.76 -6.55 -2.95
C LYS A 84 -8.22 -6.37 -1.54
N GLU A 85 -8.71 -7.15 -0.58
CA GLU A 85 -8.21 -7.13 0.80
C GLU A 85 -6.73 -7.54 0.87
N LEU A 86 -6.32 -8.58 0.14
CA LEU A 86 -4.93 -9.00 0.06
C LEU A 86 -4.05 -7.91 -0.56
N LYS A 87 -4.49 -7.29 -1.66
CA LYS A 87 -3.78 -6.17 -2.28
C LYS A 87 -3.71 -4.94 -1.38
N ALA A 88 -4.78 -4.64 -0.63
CA ALA A 88 -4.79 -3.53 0.32
C ALA A 88 -3.91 -3.80 1.55
N LYS A 89 -3.83 -5.06 2.00
CA LYS A 89 -2.96 -5.49 3.12
C LYS A 89 -1.49 -5.61 2.72
N GLN A 90 -1.19 -5.71 1.42
CA GLN A 90 0.16 -5.77 0.91
C GLN A 90 0.80 -4.38 1.04
N VAL A 91 1.82 -4.27 1.90
CA VAL A 91 2.62 -3.05 1.99
C VAL A 91 3.39 -2.91 0.68
N LYS A 92 3.09 -1.85 -0.07
CA LYS A 92 3.80 -1.51 -1.29
C LYS A 92 5.10 -0.81 -0.89
N VAL A 93 6.21 -1.54 -0.99
CA VAL A 93 7.55 -0.96 -0.79
C VAL A 93 7.86 -0.10 -2.01
N GLU A 94 7.98 1.21 -1.81
CA GLU A 94 8.37 2.14 -2.86
C GLU A 94 9.87 2.45 -2.78
N ILE A 95 10.45 2.85 -3.91
CA ILE A 95 11.84 3.32 -3.97
C ILE A 95 11.80 4.84 -3.95
N LYS A 96 12.26 5.44 -2.86
CA LYS A 96 12.38 6.89 -2.71
C LYS A 96 13.79 7.32 -3.13
N GLU A 97 13.87 8.31 -4.01
CA GLU A 97 15.16 8.80 -4.51
C GLU A 97 15.62 10.03 -3.73
N ILE A 98 16.91 10.06 -3.36
CA ILE A 98 17.55 11.19 -2.71
C ILE A 98 18.74 11.64 -3.57
N ARG A 99 18.72 12.91 -3.96
CA ARG A 99 19.74 13.51 -4.83
C ARG A 99 20.74 14.30 -4.01
N PHE A 100 22.02 14.04 -4.24
CA PHE A 100 23.15 14.82 -3.72
C PHE A 100 23.86 15.60 -4.84
N GLY A 101 24.46 16.72 -4.46
CA GLY A 101 25.43 17.43 -5.27
C GLY A 101 26.86 16.99 -4.91
N PRO A 102 27.84 17.19 -5.78
CA PRO A 102 29.24 16.92 -5.47
C PRO A 102 29.81 17.83 -4.37
N GLN A 103 29.18 19.00 -4.13
CA GLN A 103 29.52 19.95 -3.08
C GLN A 103 28.27 20.21 -2.22
N THR A 104 27.70 19.16 -1.63
CA THR A 104 26.57 19.30 -0.70
C THR A 104 27.07 19.90 0.62
N ASP A 105 26.35 20.91 1.12
CA ASP A 105 26.59 21.53 2.43
C ASP A 105 26.09 20.64 3.58
N ASP A 106 26.64 20.82 4.78
CA ASP A 106 26.28 20.04 5.97
C ASP A 106 24.79 20.18 6.34
N HIS A 107 24.19 21.35 6.16
CA HIS A 107 22.76 21.53 6.43
C HIS A 107 21.91 20.75 5.43
N ASP A 108 22.24 20.79 4.13
CA ASP A 108 21.55 20.04 3.08
C ASP A 108 21.69 18.52 3.29
N TYR A 109 22.88 18.08 3.70
CA TYR A 109 23.13 16.69 4.07
C TYR A 109 22.24 16.23 5.23
N ASN A 110 22.22 16.99 6.33
CA ASN A 110 21.43 16.65 7.52
C ASN A 110 19.92 16.61 7.22
N PHE A 111 19.43 17.49 6.36
CA PHE A 111 18.04 17.46 5.91
C PHE A 111 17.72 16.17 5.15
N LYS A 112 18.57 15.77 4.20
CA LYS A 112 18.40 14.52 3.42
C LYS A 112 18.53 13.27 4.29
N LEU A 113 19.45 13.28 5.26
CA LEU A 113 19.61 12.21 6.24
C LEU A 113 18.35 12.01 7.07
N LYS A 114 17.70 13.08 7.54
CA LYS A 114 16.40 12.98 8.23
C LYS A 114 15.31 12.36 7.33
N HIS A 115 15.26 12.74 6.06
CA HIS A 115 14.29 12.16 5.11
C HIS A 115 14.55 10.67 4.87
N ALA A 116 15.82 10.29 4.70
CA ALA A 116 16.21 8.90 4.53
C ALA A 116 15.86 8.04 5.74
N LYS A 117 16.07 8.56 6.95
CA LYS A 117 15.63 7.90 8.20
C LYS A 117 14.11 7.70 8.21
N GLY A 118 13.34 8.69 7.77
CA GLY A 118 11.89 8.60 7.62
C GLY A 118 11.49 7.47 6.65
N PHE A 119 12.03 7.49 5.43
CA PHE A 119 11.71 6.49 4.41
C PHE A 119 12.09 5.06 4.83
N LEU A 120 13.28 4.86 5.40
CA LEU A 120 13.71 3.55 5.89
C LEU A 120 12.88 3.08 7.08
N SER A 121 12.39 3.99 7.93
CA SER A 121 11.49 3.66 9.04
C SER A 121 10.07 3.32 8.58
N GLU A 122 9.62 3.91 7.47
CA GLU A 122 8.35 3.58 6.80
C GLU A 122 8.42 2.25 6.04
N GLY A 123 9.62 1.71 5.83
CA GLY A 123 9.85 0.45 5.14
C GLY A 123 10.05 0.60 3.64
N ASP A 124 10.31 1.82 3.16
CA ASP A 124 10.67 2.10 1.77
C ASP A 124 12.16 1.86 1.53
N LYS A 125 12.51 1.55 0.29
CA LYS A 125 13.91 1.50 -0.16
C LYS A 125 14.38 2.90 -0.52
N VAL A 126 15.62 3.22 -0.21
CA VAL A 126 16.21 4.52 -0.54
C VAL A 126 17.25 4.34 -1.64
N LYS A 127 17.10 5.11 -2.71
CA LYS A 127 18.09 5.24 -3.78
C LYS A 127 18.77 6.60 -3.63
N ALA A 128 19.96 6.60 -3.05
CA ALA A 128 20.79 7.79 -2.96
C ALA A 128 21.64 7.92 -4.22
N TYR A 129 21.74 9.13 -4.78
CA TYR A 129 22.65 9.35 -5.91
C TYR A 129 23.27 10.73 -5.93
N VAL A 130 24.54 10.80 -6.31
CA VAL A 130 25.27 12.04 -6.59
C VAL A 130 25.19 12.31 -8.09
N PHE A 131 24.79 13.52 -8.48
CA PHE A 131 24.75 13.91 -9.88
C PHE A 131 25.94 14.81 -10.23
N PHE A 132 26.80 14.34 -11.13
CA PHE A 132 27.96 15.09 -11.62
C PHE A 132 27.59 15.88 -12.88
N ARG A 133 27.67 17.20 -12.80
CA ARG A 133 27.50 18.13 -13.92
C ARG A 133 28.86 18.54 -14.49
N GLY A 134 29.10 18.29 -15.77
CA GLY A 134 30.30 18.77 -16.48
C GLY A 134 31.60 18.25 -15.87
N ARG A 135 32.51 19.17 -15.52
CA ARG A 135 33.83 18.84 -14.92
C ARG A 135 33.77 18.31 -13.49
N SER A 136 32.61 18.33 -12.84
CA SER A 136 32.49 17.83 -11.46
C SER A 136 32.68 16.32 -11.32
N ILE A 137 32.73 15.56 -12.42
CA ILE A 137 33.10 14.14 -12.39
C ILE A 137 34.52 13.90 -11.85
N LEU A 138 35.39 14.92 -11.87
CA LEU A 138 36.71 14.88 -11.22
C LEU A 138 36.59 14.66 -9.70
N PHE A 139 35.48 15.09 -9.09
CA PHE A 139 35.19 14.92 -7.66
C PHE A 139 34.43 13.61 -7.37
N LYS A 140 34.61 12.58 -8.21
CA LYS A 140 33.98 11.26 -8.00
C LYS A 140 34.32 10.68 -6.62
N GLU A 141 35.56 10.84 -6.16
CA GLU A 141 36.01 10.35 -4.85
C GLU A 141 35.29 11.05 -3.69
N GLN A 142 35.08 12.37 -3.78
CA GLN A 142 34.29 13.10 -2.79
C GLN A 142 32.83 12.64 -2.75
N GLY A 143 32.25 12.37 -3.92
CA GLY A 143 30.91 11.80 -3.99
C GLY A 143 30.81 10.42 -3.35
N GLU A 144 31.88 9.61 -3.47
CA GLU A 144 31.91 8.24 -2.96
C GLU A 144 31.98 8.27 -1.43
N VAL A 145 32.89 9.08 -0.90
CA VAL A 145 33.01 9.35 0.54
C VAL A 145 31.69 9.88 1.12
N LEU A 146 30.99 10.78 0.42
CA LEU A 146 29.70 11.31 0.86
C LEU A 146 28.62 10.22 0.93
N LEU A 147 28.55 9.33 -0.07
CA LEU A 147 27.60 8.22 -0.07
C LEU A 147 27.94 7.17 1.01
N LEU A 148 29.23 6.88 1.22
CA LEU A 148 29.67 5.98 2.30
C LEU A 148 29.36 6.56 3.69
N ARG A 149 29.62 7.85 3.90
CA ARG A 149 29.23 8.56 5.13
C ARG A 149 27.71 8.45 5.36
N PHE A 150 26.93 8.67 4.31
CA PHE A 150 25.48 8.55 4.36
C PHE A 150 25.00 7.15 4.70
N ALA A 151 25.69 6.11 4.20
CA ALA A 151 25.39 4.73 4.56
C ALA A 151 25.68 4.44 6.03
N ASN A 152 26.83 4.89 6.56
CA ASN A 152 27.21 4.71 7.96
C ASN A 152 26.22 5.40 8.90
N ASP A 153 25.85 6.65 8.62
CA ASP A 153 24.88 7.39 9.45
C ASP A 153 23.46 6.79 9.45
N LEU A 154 23.18 5.88 8.51
CA LEU A 154 21.91 5.17 8.33
C LEU A 154 21.98 3.68 8.73
N GLU A 155 23.11 3.19 9.23
CA GLU A 155 23.33 1.77 9.56
C GLU A 155 22.33 1.21 10.59
N ASP A 156 21.82 2.08 11.47
CA ASP A 156 20.79 1.75 12.46
C ASP A 156 19.41 1.48 11.82
N TYR A 157 19.12 2.15 10.69
CA TYR A 157 17.80 2.16 10.05
C TYR A 157 17.76 1.29 8.79
N GLY A 158 18.87 1.17 8.07
CA GLY A 158 18.96 0.49 6.79
C GLY A 158 20.23 -0.33 6.63
N LYS A 159 20.19 -1.26 5.68
CA LYS A 159 21.32 -2.06 5.22
C LYS A 159 21.66 -1.64 3.79
N VAL A 160 22.94 -1.50 3.49
CA VAL A 160 23.41 -1.26 2.11
C VAL A 160 23.14 -2.50 1.26
N GLU A 161 22.36 -2.34 0.19
CA GLU A 161 22.04 -3.39 -0.78
C GLU A 161 23.05 -3.38 -1.94
N SER A 162 23.45 -2.19 -2.38
CA SER A 162 24.46 -1.98 -3.41
C SER A 162 25.43 -0.90 -2.98
N MET A 163 26.72 -1.17 -3.10
CA MET A 163 27.79 -0.17 -2.94
C MET A 163 27.64 0.96 -3.98
N PRO A 164 28.28 2.12 -3.76
CA PRO A 164 28.29 3.22 -4.72
C PRO A 164 28.86 2.78 -6.09
N VAL A 165 28.05 2.87 -7.14
CA VAL A 165 28.48 2.55 -8.52
C VAL A 165 28.29 3.78 -9.41
N LEU A 166 29.30 4.07 -10.23
CA LEU A 166 29.25 5.16 -11.21
C LEU A 166 28.53 4.71 -12.49
N GLU A 167 27.29 5.15 -12.66
CA GLU A 167 26.48 4.99 -13.87
C GLU A 167 26.50 6.29 -14.70
N GLY A 168 27.51 6.42 -15.56
CA GLY A 168 27.69 7.56 -16.45
C GLY A 168 27.95 8.87 -15.69
N LYS A 169 26.93 9.73 -15.57
CA LYS A 169 27.00 11.03 -14.87
C LYS A 169 26.44 11.00 -13.44
N ARG A 170 26.02 9.82 -12.97
CA ARG A 170 25.46 9.64 -11.64
C ARG A 170 26.23 8.56 -10.93
N MET A 171 26.47 8.73 -9.63
CA MET A 171 26.89 7.65 -8.77
C MET A 171 25.75 7.31 -7.84
N THR A 172 25.31 6.05 -7.85
CA THR A 172 24.09 5.57 -7.21
C THR A 172 24.42 4.54 -6.13
N MET A 173 23.62 4.54 -5.07
CA MET A 173 23.69 3.59 -3.96
C MET A 173 22.26 3.23 -3.54
N TYR A 174 22.05 1.98 -3.15
CA TYR A 174 20.75 1.48 -2.70
C TYR A 174 20.82 1.03 -1.25
N LEU A 175 19.87 1.50 -0.45
CA LEU A 175 19.68 1.09 0.93
C LEU A 175 18.30 0.44 1.09
N ALA A 176 18.29 -0.72 1.73
CA ALA A 176 17.09 -1.42 2.13
C ALA A 176 16.79 -1.15 3.61
N PRO A 177 15.52 -1.07 4.03
CA PRO A 177 15.18 -0.89 5.44
C PRO A 177 15.57 -2.13 6.25
N LYS A 178 16.16 -1.92 7.43
CA LYS A 178 16.61 -3.00 8.33
C LYS A 178 15.45 -3.62 9.11
N LYS A 179 14.45 -2.79 9.46
CA LYS A 179 13.17 -3.26 9.96
C LYS A 179 12.26 -3.51 8.76
N ALA A 180 11.82 -4.75 8.58
CA ALA A 180 10.72 -5.05 7.66
C ALA A 180 9.52 -4.14 8.00
N PRO A 181 8.67 -3.76 7.03
CA PRO A 181 7.56 -2.85 7.29
C PRO A 181 6.63 -3.46 8.34
N VAL A 182 6.82 -3.05 9.60
CA VAL A 182 5.98 -3.47 10.71
C VAL A 182 4.69 -2.70 10.53
N LYS A 183 3.61 -3.42 10.22
CA LYS A 183 2.25 -2.89 10.29
C LYS A 183 2.07 -2.29 11.68
N LYS A 184 2.00 -0.96 11.77
CA LYS A 184 1.47 -0.30 12.97
C LYS A 184 -0.02 -0.66 13.03
N GLU A 185 -0.34 -1.75 13.72
CA GLU A 185 -1.68 -1.95 14.27
C GLU A 185 -1.93 -0.77 15.21
N LYS A 186 -2.82 0.13 14.80
CA LYS A 186 -3.38 1.10 15.72
C LYS A 186 -4.25 0.31 16.70
N GLU A 187 -3.83 0.29 17.96
CA GLU A 187 -4.67 -0.13 19.09
C GLU A 187 -5.99 0.66 19.03
N ALA A 188 -7.08 -0.05 18.78
CA ALA A 188 -8.42 0.44 19.06
C ALA A 188 -8.70 0.12 20.54
N LEU A 189 -8.87 1.15 21.36
CA LEU A 189 -9.44 0.97 22.71
C LEU A 189 -10.88 0.44 22.59
N PRO A 190 -11.30 -0.53 23.41
CA PRO A 190 -12.68 -0.99 23.47
C PRO A 190 -13.52 -0.02 24.31
N GLU A 191 -14.55 0.59 23.70
CA GLU A 191 -15.64 1.24 24.43
C GLU A 191 -16.54 0.15 25.06
N ALA A 192 -16.70 0.21 26.38
CA ALA A 192 -17.66 -0.61 27.12
C ALA A 192 -19.03 0.10 27.19
N PRO A 193 -20.16 -0.63 27.16
CA PRO A 193 -21.49 -0.04 27.21
C PRO A 193 -21.96 0.12 28.67
N GLN A 194 -22.56 1.26 29.00
CA GLN A 194 -23.37 1.42 30.21
C GLN A 194 -24.62 2.22 29.88
N ASN A 195 -25.77 1.64 30.18
CA ASN A 195 -27.05 2.35 30.25
C ASN A 195 -27.80 1.91 31.52
N GLU A 196 -28.63 2.83 31.99
CA GLU A 196 -29.70 2.74 33.01
C GLU A 196 -29.37 3.15 34.46
N GLY A 197 -30.15 4.13 34.98
CA GLY A 197 -30.45 4.29 36.41
C GLY A 197 -30.63 5.71 36.92
N GLU A 198 -31.86 6.24 36.88
CA GLU A 198 -32.31 7.48 37.53
C GLU A 198 -32.19 7.47 39.07
N THR A 199 -31.92 8.64 39.68
CA THR A 199 -32.68 9.15 40.84
C THR A 199 -32.38 10.63 41.07
N ALA A 200 -33.44 11.39 41.31
CA ALA A 200 -33.45 12.84 41.54
C ALA A 200 -33.34 13.18 43.03
N THR A 201 -32.65 14.27 43.40
CA THR A 201 -33.15 15.30 44.36
C THR A 201 -32.40 16.63 44.23
N GLU A 202 -33.14 17.71 44.47
CA GLU A 202 -32.92 19.17 44.37
C GLU A 202 -31.64 19.80 44.92
N GLU A 203 -31.16 20.90 44.28
CA GLU A 203 -31.22 22.27 44.84
C GLU A 203 -30.79 23.35 43.80
N GLN A 204 -31.57 24.43 43.70
CA GLN A 204 -31.23 25.74 43.11
C GLN A 204 -30.83 26.71 44.26
N PRO A 205 -30.09 27.84 44.08
CA PRO A 205 -30.15 28.77 42.94
C PRO A 205 -28.83 29.42 42.46
N ALA A 206 -28.97 30.23 41.39
CA ALA A 206 -27.99 30.96 40.56
C ALA A 206 -26.98 31.87 41.33
N PRO A 207 -25.85 32.34 40.72
CA PRO A 207 -25.92 33.35 39.65
C PRO A 207 -24.85 33.26 38.53
N ALA A 208 -25.18 33.94 37.43
CA ALA A 208 -24.47 34.08 36.16
C ALA A 208 -22.97 34.48 36.24
N LYS A 209 -22.17 34.00 35.27
CA LYS A 209 -21.03 34.74 34.66
C LYS A 209 -20.53 34.13 33.33
N LYS A 210 -20.72 34.95 32.28
CA LYS A 210 -19.86 35.22 31.09
C LYS A 210 -19.52 34.08 30.11
N ALA A 211 -20.14 34.20 28.93
CA ALA A 211 -19.75 33.55 27.68
C ALA A 211 -18.33 33.94 27.23
N PRO A 212 -17.48 33.00 26.78
CA PRO A 212 -16.23 33.31 26.11
C PRO A 212 -16.45 33.70 24.65
N GLN A 213 -15.82 34.81 24.27
CA GLN A 213 -15.94 35.53 23.00
C GLN A 213 -15.30 34.78 21.83
N VAL A 214 -16.01 34.77 20.70
CA VAL A 214 -15.52 34.38 19.38
C VAL A 214 -14.55 35.46 18.88
N LYS A 215 -13.28 35.10 18.64
CA LYS A 215 -12.26 36.01 18.08
C LYS A 215 -12.48 36.19 16.58
N GLU A 216 -12.67 37.45 16.19
CA GLU A 216 -12.78 37.89 14.80
C GLU A 216 -11.52 37.65 13.97
N ARG A 217 -11.78 37.37 12.69
CA ARG A 217 -10.81 37.15 11.63
C ARG A 217 -10.20 38.49 11.23
N ARG A 218 -8.91 38.68 11.50
CA ARG A 218 -8.16 39.89 11.07
C ARG A 218 -8.08 39.94 9.54
N GLU A 219 -8.64 40.99 8.95
CA GLU A 219 -8.44 41.36 7.55
C GLU A 219 -7.03 41.92 7.34
N TYR A 220 -6.40 41.53 6.22
CA TYR A 220 -5.04 41.91 5.84
C TYR A 220 -5.10 43.19 5.01
N THR A 221 -4.66 44.32 5.57
CA THR A 221 -4.42 45.55 4.82
C THR A 221 -3.01 45.49 4.23
N GLY A 222 -2.94 45.38 2.90
CA GLY A 222 -1.68 45.35 2.16
C GLY A 222 -0.88 46.66 2.26
N PRO A 223 0.43 46.63 1.95
CA PRO A 223 1.32 47.77 2.14
C PRO A 223 0.99 48.92 1.18
N LYS A 224 0.92 50.13 1.74
CA LYS A 224 0.62 51.40 1.05
C LYS A 224 1.86 51.83 0.25
N VAL A 225 1.71 52.01 -1.06
CA VAL A 225 2.72 52.65 -1.92
C VAL A 225 2.54 54.17 -1.86
N GLU A 226 3.59 54.88 -1.51
CA GLU A 226 3.62 56.35 -1.46
C GLU A 226 4.00 56.92 -2.84
N GLY A 227 3.21 57.89 -3.30
CA GLY A 227 3.58 58.82 -4.36
C GLY A 227 3.00 58.52 -5.73
N GLU A 228 1.84 59.12 -6.03
CA GLU A 228 1.51 59.69 -7.34
C GLU A 228 0.30 60.61 -7.18
N ASP A 229 0.57 61.92 -7.15
CA ASP A 229 -0.42 62.97 -7.37
C ASP A 229 -0.75 63.06 -8.87
N PHE A 230 -2.02 63.35 -9.14
CA PHE A 230 -2.70 63.66 -10.42
C PHE A 230 -3.32 62.51 -11.23
#